data_AF-A0A5C6CF56-F1
#
_entry.id   AF-A0A5C6CF56-F1
#
_cell.length_a   1.000
_cell.length_b   1.000
_cell.length_c   1.000
_cell.angle_alpha   90.00
_cell.angle_beta   90.00
_cell.angle_gamma   90.00
#
_symmetry.space_group_name_H-M   'P 1'
#
loop_
_entity.id
_entity.type
_entity.pdbx_description
1 polymer ?
#
loop_
_entity_poly.entity_id
_entity_poly.type
_entity_poly.pdbx_seq_one_letter_code
_entity_poly.pdbx_strand_id
1 'polypeptide(L)'
;MAPASLLHRIEIRNFKAFRDFSLNLEGRHLLVYGPNGSGKSSLYWALYTFLQSGRKMSIAKYFDPASPERLLNIHEDAATVPGEIALTLRDTRTKNDTTYRISHDTHGTRNQPVITKGEMASDFITYRFFFGFSHFRNSQRFNLWPLFEREILPFCVSTSNKNPKDCWDYIKSGDPNPWGSRGIAGTDAYDQFRARTDEFAAILSPIIDSISDRAQRFYDDHFADSAAKLNLKLKVTSPPSFSGTRQSDADFKVPMVEFGVQLDGQPITRPQTFLNEAKLTQLALSIRFAASLVNLHQAEMKLLVLDDLLVSLDMSNRMKVVELLNSQEFSGYQKIILTHEIGLFQELRRHIGAEHHDWQYAKLSGDAKASPQLDIVKTELEIAEDFLANDQLAECGNRLRKCVEQSLEEFLSAAKTKKFGSHAIERGGFATLESKISEAKTLLALKAQYELANLLQAKFTPEQFRQLLRDEGIDHTKIDVADKKKKGRLVAKLLAARIELHDAILDLLTEESRKQLNAIRLLNEVKKIKDRILNPASHAGVTPLYTKEAEDAIKIIHQLSPALGVALASL
;
A
#
# COMPACT_ATOMS: atom_id res chain seq x y z
N MET A 1 -6.45 -3.85 12.22
CA MET A 1 -6.83 -2.84 13.25
C MET A 1 -6.04 -1.60 12.93
N ALA A 2 -6.70 -0.45 12.74
CA ALA A 2 -6.02 0.80 12.39
C ALA A 2 -5.09 1.24 13.54
N PRO A 3 -3.93 1.85 13.22
CA PRO A 3 -3.00 2.33 14.24
C PRO A 3 -3.67 3.41 15.12
N ALA A 4 -3.41 3.36 16.43
CA ALA A 4 -3.92 4.33 17.39
C ALA A 4 -3.18 5.68 17.32
N SER A 5 -1.98 5.71 16.73
CA SER A 5 -1.15 6.89 16.52
C SER A 5 -0.61 6.93 15.10
N LEU A 6 -0.79 8.06 14.41
CA LEU A 6 -0.31 8.28 13.04
C LEU A 6 0.83 9.30 13.02
N LEU A 7 1.76 9.15 12.09
CA LEU A 7 2.80 10.16 11.83
C LEU A 7 2.18 11.37 11.13
N HIS A 8 2.23 12.52 11.78
CA HIS A 8 1.64 13.77 11.31
C HIS A 8 2.66 14.75 10.76
N ARG A 9 3.87 14.79 11.34
CA ARG A 9 4.91 15.71 10.90
C ARG A 9 6.30 15.10 11.02
N ILE A 10 7.15 15.40 10.04
CA ILE A 10 8.55 15.03 9.99
C ILE A 10 9.36 16.33 9.90
N GLU A 11 10.30 16.52 10.81
CA GLU A 11 11.26 17.63 10.79
C GLU A 11 12.67 17.04 10.89
N ILE A 12 13.55 17.44 9.97
CA ILE A 12 14.92 16.95 9.87
C ILE A 12 15.85 18.14 9.67
N ARG A 13 16.86 18.26 10.53
CA ARG A 13 17.87 19.32 10.48
C ARG A 13 19.26 18.71 10.51
N ASN A 14 20.15 19.23 9.66
CA ASN A 14 21.54 18.79 9.50
C ASN A 14 21.71 17.25 9.58
N PHE A 15 21.06 16.54 8.66
CA PHE A 15 21.10 15.07 8.59
C PHE A 15 21.14 14.58 7.14
N LYS A 16 22.21 13.86 6.80
CA LYS A 16 22.53 13.33 5.47
C LYS A 16 22.37 14.38 4.38
N ALA A 17 21.34 14.29 3.54
CA ALA A 17 21.13 15.26 2.46
C ALA A 17 20.39 16.52 2.93
N PHE A 18 19.69 16.49 4.06
CA PHE A 18 18.85 17.60 4.51
C PHE A 18 19.63 18.56 5.41
N ARG A 19 19.58 19.86 5.10
CA ARG A 19 20.06 20.91 6.00
C ARG A 19 18.93 21.37 6.92
N ASP A 20 17.77 21.62 6.32
CA ASP A 20 16.49 21.89 6.97
C ASP A 20 15.38 21.33 6.07
N PHE A 21 14.51 20.50 6.65
CA PHE A 21 13.43 19.81 5.96
C PHE A 21 12.26 19.63 6.91
N SER A 22 11.06 20.04 6.48
CA SER A 22 9.82 19.84 7.21
C SER A 22 8.75 19.33 6.26
N LEU A 23 8.00 18.31 6.70
CA LEU A 23 6.91 17.71 5.96
C LEU A 23 5.71 17.47 6.90
N ASN A 24 4.59 18.09 6.57
CA ASN A 24 3.30 17.80 7.21
C ASN A 24 2.62 16.69 6.40
N LEU A 25 2.34 15.56 7.04
CA LEU A 25 1.62 14.42 6.47
C LEU A 25 0.16 14.39 6.86
N GLU A 26 -0.20 14.99 8.00
CA GLU A 26 -1.56 14.93 8.56
C GLU A 26 -2.12 13.50 8.68
N GLY A 27 -1.26 12.53 8.97
CA GLY A 27 -1.63 11.13 9.13
C GLY A 27 -1.79 10.37 7.82
N ARG A 28 -1.65 11.04 6.66
CA ARG A 28 -1.71 10.42 5.33
C ARG A 28 -0.50 9.53 5.06
N HIS A 29 -0.67 8.56 4.17
CA HIS A 29 0.42 7.86 3.51
C HIS A 29 1.25 8.84 2.65
N LEU A 30 2.49 8.49 2.33
CA LEU A 30 3.38 9.32 1.52
C LEU A 30 3.88 8.54 0.30
N LEU A 31 3.73 9.11 -0.88
CA LEU A 31 4.35 8.62 -2.10
C LEU A 31 5.26 9.71 -2.69
N VAL A 32 6.57 9.45 -2.72
CA VAL A 32 7.58 10.40 -3.17
C VAL A 32 8.24 9.92 -4.44
N TYR A 33 8.24 10.78 -5.46
CA TYR A 33 9.10 10.65 -6.63
C TYR A 33 10.31 11.57 -6.50
N GLY A 34 11.50 11.14 -6.88
CA GLY A 34 12.65 12.04 -7.02
C GLY A 34 13.86 11.39 -7.70
N PRO A 35 14.66 12.13 -8.46
CA PRO A 35 15.83 11.58 -9.14
C PRO A 35 16.89 11.05 -8.15
N ASN A 36 17.89 10.33 -8.65
CA ASN A 36 19.01 9.88 -7.81
C ASN A 36 19.76 11.08 -7.23
N GLY A 37 20.13 10.99 -5.95
CA GLY A 37 20.76 12.09 -5.22
C GLY A 37 19.79 13.12 -4.62
N SER A 38 18.48 13.05 -4.89
CA SER A 38 17.52 14.02 -4.36
C SER A 38 17.24 13.89 -2.86
N GLY A 39 17.79 12.91 -2.15
CA GLY A 39 17.60 12.77 -0.70
C GLY A 39 16.48 11.79 -0.27
N LYS A 40 15.89 11.01 -1.18
CA LYS A 40 14.91 9.95 -0.85
C LYS A 40 15.44 9.00 0.23
N SER A 41 16.60 8.39 -0.01
CA SER A 41 17.22 7.51 0.98
C SER A 41 17.59 8.26 2.26
N SER A 42 17.85 9.57 2.23
CA SER A 42 18.04 10.36 3.46
C SER A 42 16.77 10.40 4.31
N LEU A 43 15.58 10.50 3.68
CA LEU A 43 14.29 10.44 4.38
C LEU A 43 14.06 9.06 4.98
N TYR A 44 14.33 7.99 4.23
CA TYR A 44 14.33 6.62 4.75
C TYR A 44 15.25 6.49 5.97
N TRP A 45 16.50 6.97 5.88
CA TRP A 45 17.48 6.87 6.96
C TRP A 45 17.09 7.70 8.18
N ALA A 46 16.43 8.85 8.01
CA ALA A 46 15.96 9.65 9.12
C ALA A 46 14.89 8.91 9.91
N LEU A 47 13.87 8.37 9.23
CA LEU A 47 12.82 7.57 9.84
C LEU A 47 13.36 6.28 10.49
N TYR A 48 14.28 5.60 9.81
CA TYR A 48 14.92 4.39 10.32
C TYR A 48 15.73 4.67 11.59
N THR A 49 16.60 5.68 11.55
CA THR A 49 17.43 6.09 12.70
C THR A 49 16.55 6.52 13.87
N PHE A 50 15.46 7.23 13.58
CA PHE A 50 14.49 7.68 14.58
C PHE A 50 13.81 6.50 15.29
N LEU A 51 13.25 5.54 14.56
CA LEU A 51 12.58 4.41 15.19
C LEU A 51 13.58 3.52 15.95
N GLN A 52 14.72 3.20 15.33
CA GLN A 52 15.79 2.42 15.96
C GLN A 52 16.34 3.05 17.25
N SER A 53 16.24 4.38 17.38
CA SER A 53 16.69 5.07 18.59
C SER A 53 15.92 4.66 19.84
N GLY A 54 14.66 4.20 19.73
CA GLY A 54 13.83 3.87 20.90
C GLY A 54 14.43 2.79 21.79
N ARG A 55 15.22 1.87 21.22
CA ARG A 55 15.84 0.74 21.94
C ARG A 55 17.33 0.90 22.19
N LYS A 56 17.99 1.82 21.49
CA LYS A 56 19.44 2.04 21.64
C LYS A 56 19.73 2.71 22.98
N MET A 57 20.86 2.35 23.58
CA MET A 57 21.34 3.00 24.80
C MET A 57 21.87 4.42 24.51
N SER A 58 22.50 4.60 23.34
CA SER A 58 23.03 5.88 22.88
C SER A 58 22.86 6.03 21.37
N ILE A 59 22.58 7.26 20.96
CA ILE A 59 22.44 7.69 19.57
C ILE A 59 23.35 8.86 19.21
N ALA A 60 24.07 9.43 20.19
CA ALA A 60 24.87 10.65 20.02
C ALA A 60 25.88 10.52 18.88
N LYS A 61 26.43 9.32 18.67
CA LYS A 61 27.37 9.01 17.58
C LYS A 61 26.88 9.33 16.17
N TYR A 62 25.55 9.39 15.95
CA TYR A 62 24.99 9.77 14.65
C TYR A 62 24.98 11.28 14.42
N PHE A 63 25.04 12.05 15.51
CA PHE A 63 24.97 13.51 15.53
C PHE A 63 26.27 14.17 16.00
N ASP A 64 27.27 13.39 16.40
CA ASP A 64 28.60 13.85 16.80
C ASP A 64 29.48 14.07 15.55
N PRO A 65 29.98 15.30 15.29
CA PRO A 65 30.87 15.58 14.17
C PRO A 65 32.19 14.80 14.23
N ALA A 66 32.67 14.40 15.41
CA ALA A 66 33.90 13.63 15.57
C ALA A 66 33.71 12.13 15.33
N SER A 67 32.48 11.64 15.36
CA SER A 67 32.17 10.22 15.20
C SER A 67 32.37 9.76 13.74
N PRO A 68 33.03 8.60 13.50
CA PRO A 68 33.12 8.01 12.17
C PRO A 68 31.76 7.48 11.68
N GLU A 69 30.80 7.27 12.57
CA GLU A 69 29.44 6.82 12.25
C GLU A 69 28.44 7.99 12.09
N ARG A 70 28.93 9.24 12.02
CA ARG A 70 28.07 10.42 11.91
C ARG A 70 27.20 10.38 10.66
N LEU A 71 25.98 10.87 10.79
CA LEU A 71 24.99 10.99 9.72
C LEU A 71 24.63 12.45 9.44
N LEU A 72 25.50 13.40 9.83
CA LEU A 72 25.32 14.83 9.59
C LEU A 72 25.49 15.19 8.10
N ASN A 73 24.91 16.32 7.69
CA ASN A 73 25.12 16.86 6.36
C ASN A 73 26.55 17.42 6.25
N ILE A 74 27.28 17.00 5.22
CA ILE A 74 28.69 17.39 5.02
C ILE A 74 28.87 18.84 4.55
N HIS A 75 27.78 19.51 4.14
CA HIS A 75 27.78 20.90 3.68
C HIS A 75 27.24 21.88 4.71
N GLU A 76 26.94 21.40 5.91
CA GLU A 76 26.47 22.20 7.03
C GLU A 76 27.54 22.24 8.13
N ASP A 77 27.73 23.40 8.76
CA ASP A 77 28.64 23.49 9.90
C ASP A 77 27.93 22.97 11.15
N ALA A 78 28.30 21.76 11.55
CA ALA A 78 27.69 21.11 12.70
C ALA A 78 27.94 21.82 14.04
N ALA A 79 28.93 22.71 14.12
CA ALA A 79 29.17 23.52 15.31
C ALA A 79 28.10 24.62 15.50
N THR A 80 27.53 25.12 14.39
CA THR A 80 26.53 26.19 14.41
C THR A 80 25.11 25.66 14.20
N VAL A 81 24.96 24.55 13.49
CA VAL A 81 23.68 23.92 13.18
C VAL A 81 23.71 22.46 13.65
N PRO A 82 23.26 22.17 14.88
CA PRO A 82 23.25 20.80 15.38
C PRO A 82 22.26 19.93 14.57
N GLY A 83 22.62 18.65 14.40
CA GLY A 83 21.76 17.67 13.77
C GLY A 83 20.60 17.25 14.67
N GLU A 84 19.39 17.20 14.11
CA GLU A 84 18.18 16.83 14.81
C GLU A 84 17.18 16.13 13.88
N ILE A 85 16.46 15.15 14.41
CA ILE A 85 15.25 14.60 13.79
C ILE A 85 14.11 14.70 14.81
N ALA A 86 12.98 15.26 14.39
CA ALA A 86 11.77 15.34 15.19
C ALA A 86 10.58 14.76 14.43
N LEU A 87 9.84 13.85 15.07
CA LEU A 87 8.61 13.28 14.54
C LEU A 87 7.45 13.65 15.45
N THR A 88 6.35 14.13 14.87
CA THR A 88 5.10 14.38 15.59
C THR A 88 4.10 13.29 15.27
N LEU A 89 3.60 12.62 16.31
CA LEU A 89 2.56 11.62 16.24
C LEU A 89 1.25 12.19 16.77
N ARG A 90 0.13 11.91 16.09
CA ARG A 90 -1.22 12.26 16.56
C ARG A 90 -1.95 11.02 16.98
N ASP A 91 -2.48 11.02 18.21
CA ASP A 91 -3.39 9.98 18.67
C ASP A 91 -4.74 10.13 17.96
N THR A 92 -5.22 9.06 17.33
CA THR A 92 -6.40 9.11 16.46
C THR A 92 -7.71 9.31 17.21
N ARG A 93 -7.75 8.97 18.51
CA ARG A 93 -8.92 9.07 19.39
C ARG A 93 -9.00 10.42 20.09
N THR A 94 -7.89 10.89 20.67
CA THR A 94 -7.83 12.14 21.44
C THR A 94 -7.48 13.35 20.59
N LYS A 95 -6.92 13.14 19.39
CA LYS A 95 -6.38 14.19 18.50
C LYS A 95 -5.22 14.99 19.09
N ASN A 96 -4.59 14.48 20.15
CA ASN A 96 -3.42 15.12 20.75
C ASN A 96 -2.16 14.82 19.94
N ASP A 97 -1.35 15.86 19.74
CA ASP A 97 -0.05 15.77 19.08
C ASP A 97 1.06 15.62 20.11
N THR A 98 1.96 14.67 19.88
CA THR A 98 3.18 14.49 20.68
C THR A 98 4.39 14.49 19.77
N THR A 99 5.33 15.41 20.01
CA THR A 99 6.58 15.52 19.25
C THR A 99 7.71 14.86 20.03
N TYR A 100 8.40 13.93 19.38
CA TYR A 100 9.58 13.24 19.89
C TYR A 100 10.80 13.71 19.12
N ARG A 101 11.91 13.98 19.81
CA ARG A 101 13.14 14.52 19.22
C ARG A 101 14.35 13.65 19.51
N ILE A 102 15.25 13.53 18.54
CA ILE A 102 16.57 12.96 18.71
C ILE A 102 17.64 13.89 18.13
N SER A 103 18.72 14.08 18.86
CA SER A 103 19.89 14.87 18.48
C SER A 103 21.12 14.35 19.23
N HIS A 104 22.23 15.09 19.21
CA HIS A 104 23.40 14.77 20.03
C HIS A 104 23.06 14.74 21.53
N ASP A 105 22.36 15.76 22.01
CA ASP A 105 22.09 15.95 23.45
C ASP A 105 20.68 15.48 23.88
N THR A 106 19.80 15.20 22.91
CA THR A 106 18.41 14.80 23.18
C THR A 106 18.15 13.39 22.69
N HIS A 107 17.60 12.54 23.57
CA HIS A 107 17.18 11.17 23.24
C HIS A 107 15.72 10.95 23.64
N GLY A 108 14.82 11.78 23.09
CA GLY A 108 13.41 11.84 23.49
C GLY A 108 12.58 10.60 23.16
N THR A 109 13.13 9.65 22.41
CA THR A 109 12.49 8.37 22.06
C THR A 109 12.80 7.25 23.06
N ARG A 110 13.78 7.44 23.94
CA ARG A 110 14.21 6.42 24.89
C ARG A 110 13.08 6.07 25.86
N ASN A 111 12.84 4.78 26.04
CA ASN A 111 11.78 4.25 26.91
C ASN A 111 10.36 4.75 26.58
N GLN A 112 10.13 5.24 25.35
CA GLN A 112 8.79 5.66 24.91
C GLN A 112 8.05 4.46 24.29
N PRO A 113 6.97 3.93 24.92
CA PRO A 113 6.30 2.72 24.45
C PRO A 113 5.78 2.80 23.03
N VAL A 114 5.25 3.96 22.61
CA VAL A 114 4.76 4.18 21.24
C VAL A 114 5.88 4.04 20.20
N ILE A 115 7.11 4.46 20.54
CA ILE A 115 8.28 4.38 19.65
C ILE A 115 8.90 2.99 19.68
N THR A 116 9.08 2.39 20.86
CA THR A 116 9.70 1.05 20.98
C THR A 116 8.82 -0.04 20.38
N LYS A 117 7.50 0.00 20.63
CA LYS A 117 6.55 -0.91 19.97
C LYS A 117 6.38 -0.56 18.50
N GLY A 118 6.40 0.72 18.15
CA GLY A 118 6.32 1.18 16.76
C GLY A 118 7.49 0.67 15.93
N GLU A 119 8.71 0.69 16.46
CA GLU A 119 9.89 0.13 15.80
C GLU A 119 9.78 -1.40 15.62
N MET A 120 9.24 -2.13 16.61
CA MET A 120 8.99 -3.58 16.49
C MET A 120 7.94 -3.96 15.45
N ALA A 121 7.00 -3.06 15.19
CA ALA A 121 5.86 -3.31 14.33
C ALA A 121 5.99 -2.66 12.95
N SER A 122 6.97 -1.77 12.77
CA SER A 122 7.26 -1.11 11.51
C SER A 122 8.26 -1.92 10.70
N ASP A 123 8.25 -1.72 9.39
CA ASP A 123 9.21 -2.35 8.50
C ASP A 123 9.79 -1.37 7.48
N PHE A 124 11.04 -1.60 7.16
CA PHE A 124 11.85 -0.75 6.28
C PHE A 124 12.51 -1.62 5.22
N ILE A 125 12.04 -1.51 3.98
CA ILE A 125 12.44 -2.41 2.91
C ILE A 125 13.16 -1.63 1.80
N THR A 126 14.31 -2.16 1.39
CA THR A 126 15.09 -1.64 0.26
C THR A 126 15.35 -2.76 -0.75
N TYR A 127 15.79 -2.40 -1.95
CA TYR A 127 16.17 -3.38 -2.98
C TYR A 127 17.30 -4.35 -2.56
N ARG A 128 18.08 -4.00 -1.51
CA ARG A 128 19.24 -4.77 -1.05
C ARG A 128 18.90 -6.19 -0.64
N PHE A 129 17.71 -6.38 -0.07
CA PHE A 129 17.24 -7.71 0.32
C PHE A 129 17.13 -8.65 -0.90
N PHE A 130 16.48 -8.18 -1.97
CA PHE A 130 16.26 -8.98 -3.17
C PHE A 130 17.55 -9.24 -3.92
N PHE A 131 18.41 -8.23 -4.02
CA PHE A 131 19.74 -8.40 -4.60
C PHE A 131 20.54 -9.45 -3.81
N GLY A 132 20.53 -9.38 -2.47
CA GLY A 132 21.20 -10.36 -1.63
C GLY A 132 20.64 -11.78 -1.79
N PHE A 133 19.33 -11.91 -2.04
CA PHE A 133 18.65 -13.20 -2.24
C PHE A 133 19.03 -13.87 -3.57
N SER A 134 19.29 -13.09 -4.63
CA SER A 134 19.71 -13.63 -5.93
C SER A 134 21.23 -13.79 -6.08
N HIS A 135 22.03 -13.13 -5.23
CA HIS A 135 23.50 -13.09 -5.34
C HIS A 135 24.22 -14.31 -4.73
N PHE A 136 23.72 -15.52 -4.97
CA PHE A 136 24.36 -16.77 -4.55
C PHE A 136 24.92 -17.54 -5.73
N ARG A 137 26.15 -18.06 -5.59
CA ARG A 137 26.75 -18.93 -6.62
C ARG A 137 26.16 -20.33 -6.55
N ASN A 138 26.14 -21.05 -7.68
CA ASN A 138 25.69 -22.43 -7.72
C ASN A 138 26.49 -23.35 -6.78
N SER A 139 27.80 -23.10 -6.63
CA SER A 139 28.66 -23.88 -5.73
C SER A 139 28.35 -23.68 -4.24
N GLN A 140 27.76 -22.53 -3.88
CA GLN A 140 27.46 -22.19 -2.50
C GLN A 140 26.13 -22.78 -2.05
N ARG A 141 26.07 -23.23 -0.80
CA ARG A 141 24.79 -23.52 -0.16
C ARG A 141 23.97 -22.23 -0.11
N PHE A 142 22.66 -22.35 -0.24
CA PHE A 142 21.76 -21.19 -0.18
C PHE A 142 21.51 -20.80 1.29
N ASN A 143 22.57 -20.35 1.96
CA ASN A 143 22.54 -19.90 3.34
C ASN A 143 22.10 -18.44 3.41
N LEU A 144 20.88 -18.21 3.87
CA LEU A 144 20.28 -16.90 4.00
C LEU A 144 20.68 -16.18 5.29
N TRP A 145 21.45 -16.79 6.20
CA TRP A 145 21.81 -16.14 7.47
C TRP A 145 22.40 -14.73 7.31
N PRO A 146 23.39 -14.46 6.43
CA PRO A 146 23.94 -13.11 6.29
C PRO A 146 22.92 -12.07 5.83
N LEU A 147 21.92 -12.51 5.05
CA LEU A 147 20.81 -11.66 4.62
C LEU A 147 19.82 -11.45 5.78
N PHE A 148 19.49 -12.54 6.48
CA PHE A 148 18.58 -12.55 7.61
C PHE A 148 19.06 -11.64 8.75
N GLU A 149 20.34 -11.75 9.13
CA GLU A 149 20.97 -10.92 10.17
C GLU A 149 20.78 -9.42 9.91
N ARG A 150 20.91 -9.00 8.65
CA ARG A 150 20.95 -7.58 8.26
C ARG A 150 19.59 -7.00 7.95
N GLU A 151 18.76 -7.76 7.24
CA GLU A 151 17.55 -7.24 6.60
C GLU A 151 16.25 -7.74 7.25
N ILE A 152 16.30 -8.79 8.09
CA ILE A 152 15.10 -9.40 8.72
C ILE A 152 15.18 -9.35 10.25
N LEU A 153 16.26 -9.88 10.84
CA LEU A 153 16.46 -10.01 12.29
C LEU A 153 16.22 -8.71 13.07
N PRO A 154 16.60 -7.50 12.59
CA PRO A 154 16.33 -6.25 13.30
C PRO A 154 14.85 -6.00 13.59
N PHE A 155 13.96 -6.55 12.77
CA PHE A 155 12.52 -6.36 12.88
C PHE A 155 11.82 -7.51 13.61
N CYS A 156 12.49 -8.65 13.81
CA CYS A 156 11.90 -9.82 14.44
C CYS A 156 11.58 -9.60 15.93
N VAL A 157 10.54 -10.28 16.39
CA VAL A 157 10.11 -10.30 17.80
C VAL A 157 10.14 -11.72 18.34
N SER A 158 10.45 -11.87 19.63
CA SER A 158 10.39 -13.17 20.31
C SER A 158 9.24 -13.22 21.32
N THR A 159 8.84 -14.43 21.68
CA THR A 159 7.86 -14.68 22.75
C THR A 159 8.43 -14.48 24.16
N SER A 160 9.75 -14.40 24.32
CA SER A 160 10.43 -14.38 25.62
C SER A 160 10.65 -12.96 26.19
N ASN A 161 9.95 -11.94 25.69
CA ASN A 161 10.19 -10.51 25.95
C ASN A 161 11.61 -10.02 25.62
N LYS A 162 12.48 -10.87 25.08
CA LYS A 162 13.85 -10.54 24.68
C LYS A 162 13.89 -10.21 23.19
N ASN A 163 14.71 -9.23 22.84
CA ASN A 163 14.88 -8.84 21.45
C ASN A 163 15.86 -9.80 20.75
N PRO A 164 15.46 -10.47 19.65
CA PRO A 164 16.35 -11.37 18.89
C PRO A 164 17.64 -10.70 18.41
N LYS A 165 17.57 -9.45 17.96
CA LYS A 165 18.71 -8.68 17.47
C LYS A 165 19.69 -8.35 18.58
N ASP A 166 19.20 -7.97 19.76
CA ASP A 166 20.06 -7.69 20.93
C ASP A 166 20.74 -8.97 21.43
N CYS A 167 20.01 -10.09 21.46
CA CYS A 167 20.58 -11.39 21.79
C CYS A 167 21.72 -11.77 20.83
N TRP A 168 21.51 -11.57 19.52
CA TRP A 168 22.56 -11.80 18.52
C TRP A 168 23.73 -10.83 18.68
N ASP A 169 23.48 -9.54 18.86
CA ASP A 169 24.52 -8.52 19.00
C ASP A 169 25.45 -8.77 20.19
N TYR A 170 24.94 -9.39 21.26
CA TYR A 170 25.74 -9.79 22.42
C TYR A 170 26.77 -10.87 22.08
N ILE A 171 26.39 -11.86 21.25
CA ILE A 171 27.23 -13.04 20.99
C ILE A 171 27.98 -12.99 19.65
N LYS A 172 27.59 -12.12 18.71
CA LYS A 172 28.09 -12.14 17.32
C LYS A 172 29.59 -11.92 17.18
N SER A 173 30.27 -11.34 18.18
CA SER A 173 31.73 -11.19 18.16
C SER A 173 32.45 -12.54 18.23
N GLY A 174 31.78 -13.57 18.77
CA GLY A 174 32.41 -14.85 19.08
C GLY A 174 33.43 -14.77 20.21
N ASP A 175 33.53 -13.62 20.91
CA ASP A 175 34.49 -13.39 21.98
C ASP A 175 33.79 -13.47 23.34
N PRO A 176 33.93 -14.61 24.05
CA PRO A 176 33.31 -14.81 25.37
C PRO A 176 33.99 -13.99 26.49
N ASN A 177 35.22 -13.50 26.30
CA ASN A 177 35.98 -12.81 27.35
C ASN A 177 36.82 -11.65 26.78
N PRO A 178 36.17 -10.58 26.27
CA PRO A 178 36.85 -9.49 25.57
C PRO A 178 37.80 -8.67 26.46
N TRP A 179 37.60 -8.71 27.78
CA TRP A 179 38.42 -7.99 28.76
C TRP A 179 39.57 -8.84 29.33
N GLY A 180 39.70 -10.11 28.92
CA GLY A 180 40.73 -11.00 29.45
C GLY A 180 40.64 -11.26 30.95
N SER A 181 39.41 -11.24 31.50
CA SER A 181 39.14 -11.50 32.91
C SER A 181 39.70 -12.87 33.34
N ARG A 182 40.22 -12.94 34.57
CA ARG A 182 40.88 -14.14 35.12
C ARG A 182 40.10 -14.70 36.31
N GLY A 183 40.37 -15.97 36.65
CA GLY A 183 39.75 -16.66 37.79
C GLY A 183 38.24 -16.83 37.56
N ILE A 184 37.46 -16.70 38.65
CA ILE A 184 35.99 -16.86 38.64
C ILE A 184 35.34 -15.95 37.59
N ALA A 185 35.75 -14.68 37.51
CA ALA A 185 35.21 -13.73 36.55
C ALA A 185 35.47 -14.14 35.09
N GLY A 186 36.58 -14.84 34.82
CA GLY A 186 36.85 -15.43 33.52
C GLY A 186 35.89 -16.58 33.23
N THR A 187 35.80 -17.56 34.14
CA THR A 187 34.87 -18.70 34.02
C THR A 187 33.43 -18.26 33.81
N ASP A 188 32.97 -17.30 34.61
CA ASP A 188 31.62 -16.71 34.49
C ASP A 188 31.38 -16.09 33.12
N ALA A 189 32.40 -15.49 32.48
CA ALA A 189 32.27 -14.90 31.16
C ALA A 189 31.99 -15.97 30.09
N TYR A 190 32.71 -17.10 30.12
CA TYR A 190 32.47 -18.24 29.22
C TYR A 190 31.09 -18.90 29.47
N ASP A 191 30.72 -19.10 30.73
CA ASP A 191 29.43 -19.70 31.08
C ASP A 191 28.26 -18.79 30.70
N GLN A 192 28.39 -17.47 30.92
CA GLN A 192 27.41 -16.49 30.46
C GLN A 192 27.31 -16.48 28.93
N PHE A 193 28.43 -16.49 28.22
CA PHE A 193 28.41 -16.52 26.75
C PHE A 193 27.74 -17.78 26.22
N ARG A 194 28.00 -18.96 26.83
CA ARG A 194 27.31 -20.21 26.50
C ARG A 194 25.81 -20.09 26.73
N ALA A 195 25.39 -19.65 27.91
CA ALA A 195 23.98 -19.49 28.25
C ALA A 195 23.25 -18.51 27.30
N ARG A 196 23.91 -17.41 26.91
CA ARG A 196 23.35 -16.44 25.93
C ARG A 196 23.26 -17.02 24.52
N THR A 197 24.21 -17.86 24.14
CA THR A 197 24.20 -18.56 22.86
C THR A 197 23.05 -19.57 22.80
N ASP A 198 22.89 -20.38 23.84
CA ASP A 198 21.80 -21.37 23.94
C ASP A 198 20.42 -20.68 23.97
N GLU A 199 20.31 -19.56 24.69
CA GLU A 199 19.11 -18.72 24.69
C GLU A 199 18.79 -18.18 23.29
N PHE A 200 19.77 -17.66 22.57
CA PHE A 200 19.55 -17.18 21.20
C PHE A 200 19.15 -18.32 20.25
N ALA A 201 19.76 -19.50 20.38
CA ALA A 201 19.41 -20.69 19.61
C ALA A 201 17.94 -21.10 19.82
N ALA A 202 17.46 -21.04 21.06
CA ALA A 202 16.07 -21.33 21.41
C ALA A 202 15.08 -20.29 20.85
N ILE A 203 15.49 -19.03 20.71
CA ILE A 203 14.67 -17.94 20.14
C ILE A 203 14.64 -18.02 18.60
N LEU A 204 15.77 -18.33 17.96
CA LEU A 204 15.91 -18.22 16.51
C LEU A 204 15.02 -19.21 15.74
N SER A 205 14.99 -20.48 16.16
CA SER A 205 14.29 -21.52 15.39
C SER A 205 12.78 -21.25 15.28
N PRO A 206 12.04 -20.94 16.37
CA PRO A 206 10.62 -20.60 16.28
C PRO A 206 10.31 -19.39 15.39
N ILE A 207 11.20 -18.38 15.39
CA ILE A 207 11.07 -17.20 14.52
C ILE A 207 11.17 -17.62 13.05
N ILE A 208 12.21 -18.39 12.71
CA ILE A 208 12.43 -18.87 11.33
C ILE A 208 11.27 -19.76 10.88
N ASP A 209 10.77 -20.64 11.74
CA ASP A 209 9.64 -21.51 11.41
C ASP A 209 8.35 -20.70 11.17
N SER A 210 8.07 -19.70 12.01
CA SER A 210 6.91 -18.82 11.84
C SER A 210 6.97 -18.01 10.54
N ILE A 211 8.14 -17.44 10.23
CA ILE A 211 8.38 -16.74 8.97
C ILE A 211 8.24 -17.70 7.79
N SER A 212 8.79 -18.92 7.90
CA SER A 212 8.70 -19.93 6.85
C SER A 212 7.25 -20.28 6.53
N ASP A 213 6.43 -20.53 7.56
CA ASP A 213 5.05 -20.95 7.38
C ASP A 213 4.19 -19.80 6.85
N ARG A 214 4.44 -18.57 7.31
CA ARG A 214 3.77 -17.38 6.77
C ARG A 214 4.20 -17.09 5.34
N ALA A 215 5.47 -17.30 4.99
CA ALA A 215 6.00 -17.10 3.64
C ALA A 215 5.40 -18.10 2.64
N GLN A 216 5.19 -19.35 3.03
CA GLN A 216 4.48 -20.32 2.19
C GLN A 216 3.05 -19.85 1.90
N ARG A 217 2.28 -19.51 2.94
CA ARG A 217 0.90 -19.02 2.76
C ARG A 217 0.86 -17.77 1.88
N PHE A 218 1.77 -16.83 2.14
CA PHE A 218 1.89 -15.62 1.35
C PHE A 218 2.18 -15.92 -0.13
N TYR A 219 3.07 -16.87 -0.41
CA TYR A 219 3.32 -17.30 -1.78
C TYR A 219 2.06 -17.92 -2.41
N ASP A 220 1.35 -18.77 -1.67
CA ASP A 220 0.12 -19.42 -2.15
C ASP A 220 -0.99 -18.40 -2.47
N ASP A 221 -1.14 -17.38 -1.62
CA ASP A 221 -2.19 -16.37 -1.74
C ASP A 221 -1.94 -15.37 -2.89
N HIS A 222 -0.67 -15.06 -3.21
CA HIS A 222 -0.33 -13.94 -4.12
C HIS A 222 0.48 -14.35 -5.37
N PHE A 223 1.21 -15.46 -5.33
CA PHE A 223 2.19 -15.82 -6.36
C PHE A 223 2.02 -17.21 -6.96
N ALA A 224 1.31 -18.12 -6.30
CA ALA A 224 1.09 -19.46 -6.81
C ALA A 224 0.37 -19.44 -8.17
N ASP A 225 0.76 -20.38 -9.01
CA ASP A 225 0.15 -20.65 -10.29
C ASP A 225 -0.52 -22.03 -10.21
N SER A 226 -1.65 -22.17 -10.89
CA SER A 226 -2.39 -23.42 -11.04
C SER A 226 -1.59 -24.54 -11.74
N ALA A 227 -0.55 -24.19 -12.50
CA ALA A 227 0.18 -25.14 -13.33
C ALA A 227 1.16 -26.05 -12.56
N ALA A 228 1.75 -25.59 -11.45
CA ALA A 228 2.73 -26.36 -10.68
C ALA A 228 2.76 -25.95 -9.20
N LYS A 229 2.79 -26.93 -8.29
CA LYS A 229 2.78 -26.66 -6.85
C LYS A 229 4.20 -26.45 -6.36
N LEU A 230 4.48 -25.24 -5.89
CA LEU A 230 5.77 -24.87 -5.29
C LEU A 230 5.64 -24.77 -3.77
N ASN A 231 6.45 -25.53 -3.05
CA ASN A 231 6.60 -25.41 -1.61
C ASN A 231 7.97 -24.81 -1.27
N LEU A 232 8.02 -23.82 -0.40
CA LEU A 232 9.22 -23.21 0.14
C LEU A 232 9.33 -23.52 1.64
N LYS A 233 10.57 -23.67 2.14
CA LYS A 233 10.84 -23.83 3.58
C LYS A 233 12.14 -23.13 3.96
N LEU A 234 12.09 -22.35 5.02
CA LEU A 234 13.28 -21.87 5.74
C LEU A 234 13.52 -22.78 6.93
N LYS A 235 14.78 -23.14 7.19
CA LYS A 235 15.14 -23.95 8.35
C LYS A 235 16.50 -23.54 8.91
N VAL A 236 16.59 -23.45 10.23
CA VAL A 236 17.87 -23.41 10.93
C VAL A 236 18.48 -24.82 10.86
N THR A 237 19.49 -25.00 10.02
CA THR A 237 20.17 -26.30 9.83
C THR A 237 21.40 -26.45 10.72
N SER A 238 21.96 -25.33 11.17
CA SER A 238 23.00 -25.29 12.20
C SER A 238 22.63 -24.18 13.18
N PRO A 239 22.12 -24.50 14.39
CA PRO A 239 21.84 -23.48 15.39
C PRO A 239 23.15 -22.83 15.88
N PRO A 240 23.08 -21.60 16.41
CA PRO A 240 24.23 -21.00 17.05
C PRO A 240 24.63 -21.85 18.25
N SER A 241 25.91 -22.11 18.45
CA SER A 241 26.40 -22.90 19.58
C SER A 241 27.77 -22.42 20.02
N PHE A 242 28.05 -22.59 21.31
CA PHE A 242 29.33 -22.24 21.90
C PHE A 242 29.83 -23.38 22.76
N SER A 243 31.10 -23.74 22.58
CA SER A 243 31.82 -24.65 23.47
C SER A 243 33.19 -24.08 23.84
N GLY A 244 33.77 -24.62 24.91
CA GLY A 244 35.01 -24.10 25.49
C GLY A 244 34.82 -23.51 26.88
N THR A 245 35.92 -23.42 27.62
CA THR A 245 36.02 -22.82 28.96
C THR A 245 37.19 -21.84 29.08
N ARG A 246 37.98 -21.70 28.01
CA ARG A 246 39.14 -20.80 27.90
C ARG A 246 39.40 -20.45 26.43
N GLN A 247 40.27 -19.46 26.18
CA GLN A 247 40.48 -18.93 24.84
C GLN A 247 40.98 -19.98 23.84
N SER A 248 41.81 -20.92 24.28
CA SER A 248 42.42 -21.93 23.42
C SER A 248 41.44 -23.01 22.93
N ASP A 249 40.30 -23.17 23.59
CA ASP A 249 39.27 -24.17 23.23
C ASP A 249 37.90 -23.55 22.95
N ALA A 250 37.83 -22.21 22.85
CA ALA A 250 36.63 -21.50 22.47
C ALA A 250 36.26 -21.81 21.01
N ASP A 251 35.08 -22.39 20.81
CA ASP A 251 34.50 -22.68 19.50
C ASP A 251 33.08 -22.10 19.46
N PHE A 252 32.92 -21.00 18.71
CA PHE A 252 31.64 -20.37 18.45
C PHE A 252 31.18 -20.64 17.03
N LYS A 253 29.99 -21.23 16.88
CA LYS A 253 29.37 -21.50 15.59
C LYS A 253 28.25 -20.49 15.33
N VAL A 254 28.41 -19.75 14.23
CA VAL A 254 27.39 -18.86 13.67
C VAL A 254 26.26 -19.70 13.06
N PRO A 255 24.99 -19.26 13.15
CA PRO A 255 23.90 -20.07 12.64
C PRO A 255 23.87 -20.15 11.12
N MET A 256 23.29 -21.24 10.61
CA MET A 256 22.99 -21.41 9.18
C MET A 256 21.48 -21.56 8.98
N VAL A 257 20.93 -20.71 8.11
CA VAL A 257 19.53 -20.73 7.71
C VAL A 257 19.47 -21.11 6.25
N GLU A 258 19.08 -22.35 5.95
CA GLU A 258 18.97 -22.82 4.57
C GLU A 258 17.57 -22.58 4.01
N PHE A 259 17.52 -22.25 2.72
CA PHE A 259 16.29 -22.13 1.94
C PHE A 259 16.10 -23.34 1.04
N GLY A 260 15.05 -24.11 1.32
CA GLY A 260 14.62 -25.24 0.52
C GLY A 260 13.41 -24.90 -0.35
N VAL A 261 13.40 -25.42 -1.57
CA VAL A 261 12.23 -25.35 -2.46
C VAL A 261 11.93 -26.76 -2.97
N GLN A 262 10.65 -27.09 -3.06
CA GLN A 262 10.15 -28.27 -3.76
C GLN A 262 9.19 -27.84 -4.86
N LEU A 263 9.28 -28.49 -6.01
CA LEU A 263 8.34 -28.33 -7.12
C LEU A 263 7.67 -29.69 -7.36
N ASP A 264 6.35 -29.74 -7.23
CA ASP A 264 5.54 -30.97 -7.34
C ASP A 264 6.08 -32.13 -6.48
N GLY A 265 6.54 -31.78 -5.27
CA GLY A 265 7.13 -32.71 -4.30
C GLY A 265 8.60 -33.07 -4.55
N GLN A 266 9.20 -32.64 -5.67
CA GLN A 266 10.62 -32.87 -5.96
C GLN A 266 11.49 -31.75 -5.40
N PRO A 267 12.51 -32.05 -4.58
CA PRO A 267 13.39 -31.04 -4.00
C PRO A 267 14.32 -30.41 -5.04
N ILE A 268 14.34 -29.07 -5.06
CA ILE A 268 15.31 -28.28 -5.84
C ILE A 268 16.50 -27.99 -4.94
N THR A 269 17.64 -28.62 -5.25
CA THR A 269 18.85 -28.53 -4.41
C THR A 269 19.58 -27.19 -4.53
N ARG A 270 19.41 -26.48 -5.66
CA ARG A 270 20.04 -25.17 -5.93
C ARG A 270 19.02 -24.16 -6.49
N PRO A 271 18.05 -23.69 -5.67
CA PRO A 271 16.99 -22.81 -6.13
C PRO A 271 17.50 -21.53 -6.79
N GLN A 272 18.61 -20.97 -6.29
CA GLN A 272 19.22 -19.73 -6.78
C GLN A 272 19.72 -19.80 -8.24
N THR A 273 19.99 -21.00 -8.77
CA THR A 273 20.48 -21.19 -10.14
C THR A 273 19.43 -21.88 -11.02
N PHE A 274 18.53 -22.66 -10.42
CA PHE A 274 17.47 -23.37 -11.14
C PHE A 274 16.28 -22.47 -11.49
N LEU A 275 15.85 -21.60 -10.56
CA LEU A 275 14.69 -20.74 -10.75
C LEU A 275 15.07 -19.48 -11.53
N ASN A 276 14.14 -18.97 -12.33
CA ASN A 276 14.33 -17.67 -12.98
C ASN A 276 14.25 -16.52 -11.95
N GLU A 277 14.77 -15.35 -12.34
CA GLU A 277 14.87 -14.18 -11.47
C GLU A 277 13.49 -13.70 -10.98
N ALA A 278 12.48 -13.73 -11.84
CA ALA A 278 11.10 -13.37 -11.49
C ALA A 278 10.55 -14.28 -10.37
N LYS A 279 10.79 -15.59 -10.43
CA LYS A 279 10.33 -16.55 -9.42
C LYS A 279 11.14 -16.43 -8.13
N LEU A 280 12.46 -16.23 -8.21
CA LEU A 280 13.28 -15.95 -7.02
C LEU A 280 12.82 -14.66 -6.31
N THR A 281 12.46 -13.64 -7.08
CA THR A 281 11.93 -12.39 -6.57
C THR A 281 10.60 -12.60 -5.85
N GLN A 282 9.68 -13.40 -6.39
CA GLN A 282 8.44 -13.77 -5.71
C GLN A 282 8.69 -14.47 -4.38
N LEU A 283 9.61 -15.43 -4.34
CA LEU A 283 9.98 -16.14 -3.11
C LEU A 283 10.63 -15.20 -2.08
N ALA A 284 11.48 -14.28 -2.53
CA ALA A 284 12.08 -13.28 -1.68
C ALA A 284 11.03 -12.30 -1.13
N LEU A 285 10.09 -11.84 -1.95
CA LEU A 285 8.94 -11.02 -1.52
C LEU A 285 8.11 -11.75 -0.47
N SER A 286 7.79 -13.03 -0.69
CA SER A 286 7.08 -13.85 0.28
C SER A 286 7.79 -13.92 1.62
N ILE A 287 9.10 -14.15 1.63
CA ILE A 287 9.89 -14.20 2.87
C ILE A 287 9.93 -12.84 3.55
N ARG A 288 10.18 -11.77 2.79
CA ARG A 288 10.35 -10.42 3.35
C ARG A 288 9.06 -9.92 3.98
N PHE A 289 7.93 -10.05 3.28
CA PHE A 289 6.63 -9.63 3.79
C PHE A 289 6.11 -10.58 4.88
N ALA A 290 6.40 -11.88 4.80
CA ALA A 290 6.10 -12.79 5.90
C ALA A 290 6.81 -12.38 7.18
N ALA A 291 8.08 -11.98 7.12
CA ALA A 291 8.78 -11.44 8.28
C ALA A 291 8.06 -10.21 8.85
N SER A 292 7.67 -9.23 8.00
CA SER A 292 6.89 -8.06 8.43
C SER A 292 5.57 -8.43 9.11
N LEU A 293 4.93 -9.49 8.60
CA LEU A 293 3.63 -9.97 9.07
C LEU A 293 3.72 -10.95 10.24
N VAL A 294 4.90 -11.36 10.70
CA VAL A 294 5.10 -12.16 11.91
C VAL A 294 5.52 -11.27 13.10
N ASN A 295 5.92 -10.03 12.83
CA ASN A 295 6.32 -9.05 13.82
C ASN A 295 5.17 -8.62 14.76
N LEU A 296 5.46 -7.71 15.69
CA LEU A 296 4.49 -7.27 16.70
C LEU A 296 3.21 -6.71 16.05
N HIS A 297 2.12 -7.48 16.13
CA HIS A 297 0.85 -7.08 15.54
C HIS A 297 0.11 -5.98 16.33
N GLN A 298 0.41 -5.80 17.62
CA GLN A 298 -0.24 -4.81 18.47
C GLN A 298 0.73 -3.68 18.81
N ALA A 299 0.73 -2.66 17.96
CA ALA A 299 1.43 -1.41 18.19
C ALA A 299 0.52 -0.23 17.84
N GLU A 300 0.70 0.86 18.56
CA GLU A 300 -0.07 2.09 18.37
C GLU A 300 0.30 2.77 17.04
N MET A 301 1.56 2.63 16.60
CA MET A 301 2.06 3.15 15.33
C MET A 301 2.72 2.01 14.54
N LYS A 302 2.51 1.99 13.22
CA LYS A 302 3.16 1.06 12.29
C LYS A 302 3.48 1.77 10.98
N LEU A 303 4.74 1.81 10.62
CA LEU A 303 5.21 2.36 9.34
C LEU A 303 5.64 1.24 8.41
N LEU A 304 5.30 1.35 7.13
CA LEU A 304 5.89 0.54 6.06
C LEU A 304 6.62 1.48 5.12
N VAL A 305 7.96 1.50 5.20
CA VAL A 305 8.80 2.42 4.45
C VAL A 305 9.55 1.67 3.36
N LEU A 306 9.28 1.99 2.09
CA LEU A 306 9.87 1.32 0.92
C LEU A 306 10.78 2.30 0.17
N ASP A 307 12.07 1.99 0.06
CA ASP A 307 13.04 2.81 -0.68
C ASP A 307 13.52 2.11 -1.94
N ASP A 308 13.07 2.63 -3.10
CA ASP A 308 13.40 2.14 -4.45
C ASP A 308 13.16 0.63 -4.66
N LEU A 309 12.25 0.05 -3.87
CA LEU A 309 11.99 -1.38 -3.81
C LEU A 309 11.54 -1.96 -5.16
N LEU A 310 10.62 -1.25 -5.81
CA LEU A 310 9.90 -1.75 -6.97
C LEU A 310 10.70 -1.62 -8.26
N VAL A 311 11.72 -0.76 -8.28
CA VAL A 311 12.53 -0.55 -9.50
C VAL A 311 13.35 -1.79 -9.83
N SER A 312 13.78 -2.55 -8.82
CA SER A 312 14.50 -3.82 -9.01
C SER A 312 13.62 -5.00 -9.45
N LEU A 313 12.30 -4.82 -9.56
CA LEU A 313 11.36 -5.89 -9.90
C LEU A 313 10.94 -5.81 -11.36
N ASP A 314 10.61 -6.95 -11.97
CA ASP A 314 9.92 -6.98 -13.26
C ASP A 314 8.47 -6.44 -13.18
N MET A 315 7.89 -6.07 -14.32
CA MET A 315 6.55 -5.44 -14.36
C MET A 315 5.45 -6.32 -13.73
N SER A 316 5.50 -7.64 -13.92
CA SER A 316 4.49 -8.54 -13.37
C SER A 316 4.52 -8.58 -11.85
N ASN A 317 5.73 -8.59 -11.27
CA ASN A 317 5.94 -8.59 -9.83
C ASN A 317 5.69 -7.21 -9.22
N ARG A 318 6.01 -6.10 -9.93
CA ARG A 318 5.66 -4.74 -9.51
C ARG A 318 4.17 -4.62 -9.23
N MET A 319 3.34 -5.05 -10.18
CA MET A 319 1.88 -4.99 -10.07
C MET A 319 1.34 -5.76 -8.86
N LYS A 320 1.86 -6.97 -8.64
CA LYS A 320 1.48 -7.77 -7.46
C LYS A 320 1.84 -7.07 -6.15
N VAL A 321 3.00 -6.40 -6.08
CA VAL A 321 3.36 -5.63 -4.88
C VAL A 321 2.47 -4.41 -4.72
N VAL A 322 2.10 -3.71 -5.79
CA VAL A 322 1.15 -2.59 -5.72
C VAL A 322 -0.20 -3.04 -5.17
N GLU A 323 -0.74 -4.14 -5.68
CA GLU A 323 -2.00 -4.73 -5.21
C GLU A 323 -1.92 -5.14 -3.73
N LEU A 324 -0.82 -5.79 -3.34
CA LEU A 324 -0.55 -6.17 -1.98
C LEU A 324 -0.46 -4.96 -1.03
N LEU A 325 0.19 -3.87 -1.43
CA LEU A 325 0.30 -2.69 -0.58
C LEU A 325 -1.07 -2.05 -0.30
N ASN A 326 -2.07 -2.32 -1.14
CA ASN A 326 -3.46 -1.87 -0.96
C ASN A 326 -4.35 -2.95 -0.31
N SER A 327 -3.82 -4.12 0.01
CA SER A 327 -4.59 -5.22 0.58
C SER A 327 -4.84 -5.04 2.09
N GLN A 328 -5.76 -5.85 2.62
CA GLN A 328 -6.16 -5.79 4.02
C GLN A 328 -4.99 -6.13 4.97
N GLU A 329 -4.03 -6.94 4.52
CA GLU A 329 -2.81 -7.31 5.23
C GLU A 329 -1.99 -6.08 5.66
N PHE A 330 -1.96 -5.04 4.81
CA PHE A 330 -1.17 -3.83 5.04
C PHE A 330 -2.02 -2.60 5.38
N SER A 331 -3.34 -2.74 5.53
CA SER A 331 -4.26 -1.67 5.95
C SER A 331 -3.89 -1.03 7.30
N GLY A 332 -3.25 -1.78 8.19
CA GLY A 332 -2.82 -1.30 9.51
C GLY A 332 -1.51 -0.50 9.51
N TYR A 333 -0.88 -0.32 8.35
CA TYR A 333 0.39 0.40 8.21
C TYR A 333 0.17 1.77 7.58
N GLN A 334 0.85 2.79 8.12
CA GLN A 334 1.08 4.03 7.40
C GLN A 334 2.24 3.83 6.41
N LYS A 335 1.96 3.95 5.12
CA LYS A 335 2.89 3.61 4.04
C LYS A 335 3.67 4.84 3.60
N ILE A 336 4.97 4.68 3.42
CA ILE A 336 5.87 5.69 2.87
C ILE A 336 6.65 5.02 1.73
N ILE A 337 6.33 5.37 0.49
CA ILE A 337 6.91 4.77 -0.71
C ILE A 337 7.76 5.82 -1.41
N LEU A 338 9.04 5.50 -1.62
CA LEU A 338 10.02 6.35 -2.27
C LEU A 338 10.47 5.68 -3.57
N THR A 339 10.40 6.41 -4.68
CA THR A 339 10.82 5.90 -5.99
C THR A 339 11.54 6.95 -6.82
N HIS A 340 12.48 6.52 -7.66
CA HIS A 340 13.10 7.35 -8.69
C HIS A 340 12.50 7.14 -10.09
N GLU A 341 11.54 6.23 -10.25
CA GLU A 341 10.93 5.94 -11.54
C GLU A 341 9.58 6.67 -11.66
N ILE A 342 9.50 7.63 -12.60
CA ILE A 342 8.29 8.44 -12.78
C ILE A 342 7.09 7.62 -13.27
N GLY A 343 7.34 6.59 -14.10
CA GLY A 343 6.30 5.69 -14.59
C GLY A 343 5.64 4.92 -13.44
N LEU A 344 6.46 4.33 -12.57
CA LEU A 344 5.98 3.64 -11.36
C LEU A 344 5.25 4.58 -10.40
N PHE A 345 5.73 5.82 -10.21
CA PHE A 345 5.02 6.81 -9.41
C PHE A 345 3.62 7.07 -9.96
N GLN A 346 3.48 7.23 -11.27
CA GLN A 346 2.18 7.43 -11.92
C GLN A 346 1.29 6.18 -11.82
N GLU A 347 1.87 4.99 -11.94
CA GLU A 347 1.17 3.72 -11.82
C GLU A 347 0.63 3.50 -10.39
N LEU A 348 1.44 3.76 -9.36
CA LEU A 348 1.01 3.73 -7.96
C LEU A 348 -0.13 4.73 -7.72
N ARG A 349 -0.04 5.97 -8.23
CA ARG A 349 -1.12 6.96 -8.11
C ARG A 349 -2.41 6.46 -8.74
N ARG A 350 -2.33 5.86 -9.92
CA ARG A 350 -3.48 5.29 -10.62
C ARG A 350 -4.11 4.15 -9.83
N HIS A 351 -3.30 3.27 -9.23
CA HIS A 351 -3.80 2.15 -8.42
C HIS A 351 -4.38 2.57 -7.07
N ILE A 352 -3.85 3.63 -6.45
CA ILE A 352 -4.43 4.24 -5.25
C ILE A 352 -5.82 4.82 -5.58
N GLY A 353 -5.97 5.47 -6.74
CA GLY A 353 -7.25 5.85 -7.31
C GLY A 353 -8.14 6.66 -6.34
N ALA A 354 -9.28 6.09 -5.96
CA ALA A 354 -10.28 6.73 -5.09
C ALA A 354 -9.78 7.02 -3.66
N GLU A 355 -8.76 6.31 -3.19
CA GLU A 355 -8.18 6.51 -1.85
C GLU A 355 -7.12 7.64 -1.83
N HIS A 356 -7.04 8.45 -2.89
CA HIS A 356 -6.01 9.50 -2.99
C HIS A 356 -6.01 10.49 -1.82
N HIS A 357 -7.13 10.68 -1.13
CA HIS A 357 -7.27 11.59 0.01
C HIS A 357 -6.49 11.11 1.23
N ASP A 358 -6.28 9.79 1.35
CA ASP A 358 -5.46 9.18 2.39
C ASP A 358 -3.95 9.23 2.05
N TRP A 359 -3.60 9.77 0.87
CA TRP A 359 -2.22 9.86 0.40
C TRP A 359 -1.79 11.31 0.19
N GLN A 360 -0.51 11.55 0.43
CA GLN A 360 0.20 12.75 0.04
C GLN A 360 1.21 12.38 -1.04
N TYR A 361 1.07 13.00 -2.21
CA TYR A 361 2.01 12.83 -3.30
C TYR A 361 3.03 13.95 -3.27
N ALA A 362 4.31 13.61 -3.45
CA ALA A 362 5.38 14.58 -3.39
C ALA A 362 6.45 14.32 -4.44
N LYS A 363 7.12 15.38 -4.88
CA LYS A 363 8.32 15.34 -5.69
C LYS A 363 9.48 15.92 -4.90
N LEU A 364 10.56 15.18 -4.80
CA LEU A 364 11.78 15.61 -4.16
C LEU A 364 12.80 16.02 -5.23
N SER A 365 13.29 17.26 -5.16
CA SER A 365 14.23 17.84 -6.12
C SER A 365 15.43 18.48 -5.40
N GLY A 366 16.49 18.78 -6.15
CA GLY A 366 17.73 19.33 -5.60
C GLY A 366 18.75 18.28 -5.16
N ASP A 367 19.76 18.72 -4.43
CA ASP A 367 20.87 17.90 -3.94
C ASP A 367 21.23 18.28 -2.49
N ALA A 368 22.16 17.54 -1.89
CA ALA A 368 22.59 17.77 -0.51
C ALA A 368 23.21 19.17 -0.28
N LYS A 369 23.78 19.79 -1.33
CA LYS A 369 24.41 21.11 -1.23
C LYS A 369 23.36 22.21 -1.24
N ALA A 370 22.32 22.11 -2.05
CA ALA A 370 21.21 23.06 -2.07
C ALA A 370 20.16 22.80 -0.96
N SER A 371 20.27 21.68 -0.25
CA SER A 371 19.21 21.06 0.55
C SER A 371 18.03 20.63 -0.33
N PRO A 372 17.65 19.34 -0.34
CA PRO A 372 16.54 18.91 -1.15
C PRO A 372 15.24 19.62 -0.77
N GLN A 373 14.46 19.99 -1.79
CA GLN A 373 13.14 20.58 -1.63
C GLN A 373 12.06 19.56 -1.99
N LEU A 374 10.97 19.58 -1.23
CA LEU A 374 9.83 18.70 -1.44
C LEU A 374 8.63 19.53 -1.90
N ASP A 375 8.19 19.26 -3.12
CA ASP A 375 7.01 19.86 -3.72
C ASP A 375 5.84 18.90 -3.60
N ILE A 376 4.73 19.36 -3.02
CA ILE A 376 3.49 18.58 -2.97
C ILE A 376 2.89 18.51 -4.38
N VAL A 377 2.68 17.29 -4.87
CA VAL A 377 2.08 17.03 -6.18
C VAL A 377 0.58 16.89 -5.98
N LYS A 378 -0.13 18.00 -6.14
CA LYS A 378 -1.60 18.02 -6.01
C LYS A 378 -2.26 17.23 -7.15
N THR A 379 -3.37 16.56 -6.83
CA THR A 379 -4.30 15.99 -7.81
C THR A 379 -5.05 17.09 -8.55
N GLU A 380 -5.63 16.79 -9.72
CA GLU A 380 -6.45 17.78 -10.44
C GLU A 380 -7.64 18.28 -9.60
N LEU A 381 -8.17 17.43 -8.69
CA LEU A 381 -9.22 17.82 -7.75
C LEU A 381 -8.70 18.78 -6.67
N GLU A 382 -7.57 18.48 -6.03
CA GLU A 382 -6.94 19.39 -5.04
C GLU A 382 -6.56 20.75 -5.68
N ILE A 383 -6.09 20.74 -6.93
CA ILE A 383 -5.83 21.99 -7.67
C ILE A 383 -7.15 22.73 -7.92
N ALA A 384 -8.25 22.03 -8.22
CA ALA A 384 -9.56 22.66 -8.38
C ALA A 384 -10.08 23.28 -7.06
N GLU A 385 -9.85 22.60 -5.94
CA GLU A 385 -10.18 23.09 -4.59
C GLU A 385 -9.35 24.32 -4.21
N ASP A 386 -8.05 24.36 -4.54
CA ASP A 386 -7.23 25.56 -4.37
C ASP A 386 -7.78 26.73 -5.18
N PHE A 387 -8.15 26.50 -6.45
CA PHE A 387 -8.72 27.55 -7.28
C PHE A 387 -10.05 28.07 -6.72
N LEU A 388 -10.88 27.18 -6.17
CA LEU A 388 -12.11 27.58 -5.47
C LEU A 388 -11.79 28.43 -4.24
N ALA A 389 -10.83 28.02 -3.41
CA ALA A 389 -10.44 28.75 -2.20
C ALA A 389 -9.84 30.14 -2.49
N ASN A 390 -9.33 30.36 -3.70
CA ASN A 390 -8.80 31.64 -4.17
C ASN A 390 -9.78 32.41 -5.07
N ASP A 391 -11.07 32.05 -5.09
CA ASP A 391 -12.13 32.65 -5.92
C ASP A 391 -11.87 32.60 -7.45
N GLN A 392 -11.05 31.67 -7.92
CA GLN A 392 -10.69 31.47 -9.33
C GLN A 392 -11.61 30.42 -9.99
N LEU A 393 -12.90 30.73 -10.11
CA LEU A 393 -13.94 29.77 -10.49
C LEU A 393 -13.80 29.18 -11.90
N ALA A 394 -13.29 29.93 -12.88
CA ALA A 394 -13.08 29.41 -14.24
C ALA A 394 -11.97 28.34 -14.28
N GLU A 395 -10.87 28.59 -13.56
CA GLU A 395 -9.77 27.62 -13.45
C GLU A 395 -10.19 26.39 -12.64
N CYS A 396 -11.01 26.58 -11.60
CA CYS A 396 -11.66 25.48 -10.87
C CYS A 396 -12.45 24.59 -11.86
N GLY A 397 -13.34 25.17 -12.67
CA GLY A 397 -14.12 24.44 -13.67
C GLY A 397 -13.27 23.66 -14.69
N ASN A 398 -12.17 24.27 -15.16
CA ASN A 398 -11.22 23.63 -16.07
C ASN A 398 -10.54 22.41 -15.44
N ARG A 399 -10.15 22.51 -14.17
CA ARG A 399 -9.51 21.41 -13.43
C ARG A 399 -10.49 20.29 -13.09
N LEU A 400 -11.71 20.65 -12.70
CA LEU A 400 -12.81 19.69 -12.52
C LEU A 400 -13.09 18.91 -13.81
N ARG A 401 -13.06 19.58 -14.97
CA ARG A 401 -13.22 18.90 -16.25
C ARG A 401 -12.14 17.86 -16.49
N LYS A 402 -10.86 18.21 -16.26
CA LYS A 402 -9.74 17.27 -16.39
C LYS A 402 -9.90 16.07 -15.47
N CYS A 403 -10.34 16.29 -14.23
CA CYS A 403 -10.62 15.22 -13.28
C CYS A 403 -11.68 14.24 -13.83
N VAL A 404 -12.80 14.74 -14.34
CA VAL A 404 -13.85 13.91 -14.94
C VAL A 404 -13.35 13.17 -16.18
N GLU A 405 -12.65 13.85 -17.08
CA GLU A 405 -12.11 13.25 -18.30
C GLU A 405 -11.13 12.11 -18.00
N GLN A 406 -10.29 12.28 -16.97
CA GLN A 406 -9.37 11.25 -16.48
C GLN A 406 -10.13 10.06 -15.89
N SER A 407 -11.08 10.28 -14.98
CA SER A 407 -11.86 9.19 -14.38
C SER A 407 -12.65 8.38 -15.41
N LEU A 408 -13.21 9.05 -16.42
CA LEU A 408 -13.90 8.38 -17.52
C LEU A 408 -12.94 7.56 -18.38
N GLU A 409 -11.75 8.07 -18.68
CA GLU A 409 -10.77 7.35 -19.51
C GLU A 409 -10.24 6.10 -18.81
N GLU A 410 -9.96 6.21 -17.50
CA GLU A 410 -9.60 5.08 -16.65
C GLU A 410 -10.72 4.03 -16.61
N PHE A 411 -11.97 4.44 -16.37
CA PHE A 411 -13.12 3.54 -16.36
C PHE A 411 -13.35 2.87 -17.73
N LEU A 412 -13.39 3.64 -18.82
CA LEU A 412 -13.68 3.15 -20.16
C LEU A 412 -12.61 2.16 -20.62
N SER A 413 -11.33 2.46 -20.38
CA SER A 413 -10.23 1.56 -20.74
C SER A 413 -10.34 0.22 -19.99
N ALA A 414 -10.60 0.25 -18.68
CA ALA A 414 -10.75 -0.95 -17.88
C ALA A 414 -12.02 -1.75 -18.23
N ALA A 415 -13.17 -1.07 -18.38
CA ALA A 415 -14.45 -1.71 -18.70
C ALA A 415 -14.42 -2.37 -20.09
N LYS A 416 -13.84 -1.70 -21.10
CA LYS A 416 -13.66 -2.28 -22.43
C LYS A 416 -12.74 -3.50 -22.40
N THR A 417 -11.65 -3.42 -21.65
CA THR A 417 -10.73 -4.55 -21.48
C THR A 417 -11.45 -5.75 -20.87
N LYS A 418 -12.29 -5.52 -19.84
CA LYS A 418 -13.05 -6.58 -19.17
C LYS A 418 -14.12 -7.22 -20.07
N LYS A 419 -14.86 -6.41 -20.86
CA LYS A 419 -15.95 -6.90 -21.72
C LYS A 419 -15.50 -7.45 -23.07
N PHE A 420 -14.45 -6.88 -23.66
CA PHE A 420 -14.07 -7.12 -25.07
C PHE A 420 -12.61 -7.53 -25.26
N GLY A 421 -11.81 -7.62 -24.18
CA GLY A 421 -10.39 -7.92 -24.25
C GLY A 421 -9.51 -6.70 -24.58
N SER A 422 -8.19 -6.86 -24.45
CA SER A 422 -7.21 -5.76 -24.56
C SER A 422 -7.07 -5.15 -25.96
N HIS A 423 -7.51 -5.85 -27.01
CA HIS A 423 -7.46 -5.38 -28.39
C HIS A 423 -8.52 -4.31 -28.73
N ALA A 424 -9.52 -4.10 -27.85
CA ALA A 424 -10.58 -3.12 -28.06
C ALA A 424 -10.21 -1.68 -27.65
N ILE A 425 -8.96 -1.43 -27.22
CA ILE A 425 -8.50 -0.10 -26.80
C ILE A 425 -7.93 0.64 -28.02
N GLU A 426 -8.73 1.51 -28.65
CA GLU A 426 -8.20 2.49 -29.60
C GLU A 426 -7.37 3.55 -28.85
N ARG A 427 -6.05 3.57 -29.08
CA ARG A 427 -5.16 4.59 -28.53
C ARG A 427 -5.02 5.74 -29.53
N GLY A 428 -5.51 6.93 -29.16
CA GLY A 428 -5.24 8.19 -29.88
C GLY A 428 -6.44 8.87 -30.57
N GLY A 429 -7.66 8.32 -30.46
CA GLY A 429 -8.87 9.00 -30.95
C GLY A 429 -9.33 10.09 -29.98
N PHE A 430 -9.54 11.32 -30.48
CA PHE A 430 -10.14 12.39 -29.68
C PHE A 430 -11.64 12.09 -29.45
N ALA A 431 -12.04 11.93 -28.19
CA ALA A 431 -13.44 11.78 -27.80
C ALA A 431 -13.87 12.94 -26.89
N THR A 432 -15.01 13.55 -27.20
CA THR A 432 -15.57 14.63 -26.37
C THR A 432 -16.03 14.10 -25.02
N LEU A 433 -16.08 14.97 -24.00
CA LEU A 433 -16.60 14.61 -22.68
C LEU A 433 -18.04 14.04 -22.75
N GLU A 434 -18.89 14.60 -23.61
CA GLU A 434 -20.26 14.09 -23.85
C GLU A 434 -20.26 12.65 -24.39
N SER A 435 -19.35 12.35 -25.33
CA SER A 435 -19.18 11.01 -25.90
C SER A 435 -18.71 10.03 -24.83
N LYS A 436 -17.67 10.39 -24.06
CA LYS A 436 -17.15 9.56 -22.96
C LYS A 436 -18.21 9.25 -21.90
N ILE A 437 -19.02 10.24 -21.51
CA ILE A 437 -20.14 10.05 -20.56
C ILE A 437 -21.18 9.09 -21.14
N SER A 438 -21.57 9.26 -22.40
CA SER A 438 -22.59 8.44 -23.05
C SER A 438 -22.13 7.00 -23.22
N GLU A 439 -20.86 6.80 -23.57
CA GLU A 439 -20.23 5.48 -23.68
C GLU A 439 -20.17 4.80 -22.31
N ALA A 440 -19.73 5.50 -21.26
CA ALA A 440 -19.67 4.95 -19.91
C ALA A 440 -21.06 4.51 -19.41
N LYS A 441 -22.10 5.32 -19.66
CA LYS A 441 -23.49 4.97 -19.37
C LYS A 441 -23.96 3.73 -20.12
N THR A 442 -23.54 3.58 -21.38
CA THR A 442 -23.88 2.41 -22.20
C THR A 442 -23.23 1.14 -21.65
N LEU A 443 -21.97 1.21 -21.23
CA LEU A 443 -21.27 0.08 -20.63
C LEU A 443 -21.87 -0.33 -19.27
N LEU A 444 -22.40 0.63 -18.52
CA LEU A 444 -23.09 0.42 -17.23
C LEU A 444 -24.59 0.09 -17.38
N ALA A 445 -25.14 0.16 -18.60
CA ALA A 445 -26.57 0.02 -18.80
C ALA A 445 -27.03 -1.39 -18.39
N LEU A 446 -28.03 -1.42 -17.51
CA LEU A 446 -28.63 -2.67 -17.05
C LEU A 446 -29.70 -3.13 -18.04
N LYS A 447 -29.66 -4.41 -18.43
CA LYS A 447 -30.70 -5.03 -19.26
C LYS A 447 -32.10 -4.86 -18.64
N ALA A 448 -32.18 -5.02 -17.31
CA ALA A 448 -33.40 -4.82 -16.54
C ALA A 448 -34.02 -3.42 -16.69
N GLN A 449 -33.22 -2.34 -16.87
CA GLN A 449 -33.77 -1.00 -17.12
C GLN A 449 -34.49 -0.92 -18.46
N TYR A 450 -33.93 -1.54 -19.50
CA TYR A 450 -34.53 -1.60 -20.83
C TYR A 450 -35.79 -2.47 -20.82
N GLU A 451 -35.76 -3.62 -20.14
CA GLU A 451 -36.92 -4.49 -19.99
C GLU A 451 -38.06 -3.80 -19.24
N LEU A 452 -37.75 -3.13 -18.13
CA LEU A 452 -38.73 -2.35 -17.35
C LEU A 452 -39.30 -1.20 -18.20
N ALA A 453 -38.45 -0.42 -18.89
CA ALA A 453 -38.89 0.67 -19.76
C ALA A 453 -39.78 0.15 -20.92
N ASN A 454 -39.43 -0.97 -21.54
CA ASN A 454 -40.26 -1.59 -22.60
C ASN A 454 -41.59 -2.11 -22.07
N LEU A 455 -41.60 -2.73 -20.89
CA LEU A 455 -42.83 -3.16 -20.23
C LEU A 455 -43.76 -1.96 -19.97
N LEU A 456 -43.20 -0.82 -19.55
CA LEU A 456 -43.91 0.42 -19.28
C LEU A 456 -44.39 1.15 -20.54
N GLN A 457 -43.59 1.17 -21.62
CA GLN A 457 -43.83 2.04 -22.78
C GLN A 457 -44.51 1.33 -23.97
N ALA A 458 -44.32 0.02 -24.15
CA ALA A 458 -44.62 -0.62 -25.43
C ALA A 458 -45.58 -1.82 -25.35
N LYS A 459 -45.92 -2.32 -24.16
CA LYS A 459 -46.57 -3.64 -24.05
C LYS A 459 -48.01 -3.65 -23.50
N PHE A 460 -48.46 -2.62 -22.77
CA PHE A 460 -49.73 -2.65 -22.02
C PHE A 460 -50.43 -1.30 -21.90
N THR A 461 -51.77 -1.30 -21.81
CA THR A 461 -52.57 -0.12 -21.43
C THR A 461 -52.47 0.16 -19.91
N PRO A 462 -52.83 1.36 -19.42
CA PRO A 462 -52.82 1.67 -17.98
C PRO A 462 -53.59 0.66 -17.11
N GLU A 463 -54.75 0.19 -17.58
CA GLU A 463 -55.58 -0.80 -16.88
C GLU A 463 -54.91 -2.18 -16.83
N GLN A 464 -54.25 -2.58 -17.91
CA GLN A 464 -53.49 -3.83 -17.98
C GLN A 464 -52.26 -3.79 -17.06
N PHE A 465 -51.59 -2.63 -16.99
CA PHE A 465 -50.47 -2.42 -16.06
C PHE A 465 -50.92 -2.48 -14.60
N ARG A 466 -52.08 -1.89 -14.25
CA ARG A 466 -52.69 -2.03 -12.92
C ARG A 466 -53.01 -3.47 -12.55
N GLN A 467 -53.42 -4.31 -13.50
CA GLN A 467 -53.62 -5.75 -13.24
C GLN A 467 -52.29 -6.47 -12.97
N LEU A 468 -51.22 -6.09 -13.65
CA LEU A 468 -49.91 -6.71 -13.54
C LEU A 468 -49.27 -6.46 -12.16
N LEU A 469 -49.56 -5.31 -11.54
CA LEU A 469 -49.07 -4.89 -10.22
C LEU A 469 -49.92 -5.36 -9.02
N ARG A 470 -51.02 -6.11 -9.22
CA ARG A 470 -51.82 -6.60 -8.08
C ARG A 470 -51.10 -7.69 -7.31
N ASP A 471 -51.25 -7.72 -5.99
CA ASP A 471 -50.67 -8.76 -5.13
C ASP A 471 -51.29 -10.14 -5.40
N GLU A 472 -52.61 -10.21 -5.54
CA GLU A 472 -53.39 -11.45 -5.72
C GLU A 472 -53.24 -12.13 -7.10
N GLY A 473 -52.49 -11.53 -8.02
CA GLY A 473 -52.31 -12.03 -9.39
C GLY A 473 -53.31 -11.51 -10.42
N ILE A 474 -53.25 -12.08 -11.63
CA ILE A 474 -54.04 -11.60 -12.78
C ILE A 474 -55.46 -12.17 -12.70
N ASP A 475 -56.42 -11.30 -12.40
CA ASP A 475 -57.84 -11.62 -12.39
C ASP A 475 -58.40 -11.63 -13.82
N HIS A 476 -58.43 -12.83 -14.41
CA HIS A 476 -58.96 -13.05 -15.76
C HIS A 476 -60.45 -12.72 -15.89
N THR A 477 -61.22 -12.64 -14.79
CA THR A 477 -62.66 -12.30 -14.85
C THR A 477 -62.87 -10.82 -15.17
N LYS A 478 -61.95 -9.95 -14.72
CA LYS A 478 -61.99 -8.49 -14.93
C LYS A 478 -61.39 -8.03 -16.26
N ILE A 479 -60.96 -8.95 -17.12
CA ILE A 479 -60.47 -8.64 -18.48
C ILE A 479 -61.65 -8.66 -19.45
N ASP A 480 -62.06 -7.48 -19.91
CA ASP A 480 -63.19 -7.27 -20.83
C ASP A 480 -62.76 -7.49 -22.29
N VAL A 481 -62.70 -8.76 -22.70
CA VAL A 481 -62.48 -9.17 -24.09
C VAL A 481 -63.52 -10.23 -24.47
N ALA A 482 -64.40 -9.88 -25.41
CA ALA A 482 -65.53 -10.73 -25.83
C ALA A 482 -65.10 -12.06 -26.48
N ASP A 483 -63.98 -12.09 -27.20
CA ASP A 483 -63.44 -13.28 -27.85
C ASP A 483 -62.60 -14.11 -26.87
N LYS A 484 -63.06 -15.34 -26.56
CA LYS A 484 -62.40 -16.26 -25.62
C LYS A 484 -60.94 -16.59 -26.00
N LYS A 485 -60.63 -16.73 -27.30
CA LYS A 485 -59.27 -17.05 -27.77
C LYS A 485 -58.35 -15.85 -27.65
N LYS A 486 -58.86 -14.64 -27.94
CA LYS A 486 -58.12 -13.39 -27.71
C LYS A 486 -57.91 -13.11 -26.22
N LYS A 487 -58.91 -13.39 -25.38
CA LYS A 487 -58.83 -13.26 -23.92
C LYS A 487 -57.75 -14.20 -23.33
N GLY A 488 -57.74 -15.47 -23.73
CA GLY A 488 -56.70 -16.42 -23.29
C GLY A 488 -55.29 -15.99 -23.69
N ARG A 489 -55.10 -15.48 -24.92
CA ARG A 489 -53.81 -14.92 -25.37
C ARG A 489 -53.37 -13.71 -24.55
N LEU A 490 -54.30 -12.81 -24.23
CA LEU A 490 -54.00 -11.62 -23.42
C LEU A 490 -53.61 -12.00 -21.98
N VAL A 491 -54.33 -12.94 -21.36
CA VAL A 491 -53.99 -13.46 -20.01
C VAL A 491 -52.60 -14.09 -20.00
N ALA A 492 -52.28 -14.94 -20.99
CA ALA A 492 -50.96 -15.55 -21.10
C ALA A 492 -49.85 -14.49 -21.27
N LYS A 493 -50.10 -13.46 -22.08
CA LYS A 493 -49.16 -12.33 -22.28
C LYS A 493 -48.94 -11.55 -20.97
N LEU A 494 -49.99 -11.30 -20.19
CA LEU A 494 -49.91 -10.61 -18.91
C LEU A 494 -49.13 -11.44 -17.87
N LEU A 495 -49.37 -12.75 -17.82
CA LEU A 495 -48.65 -13.66 -16.91
C LEU A 495 -47.15 -13.69 -17.19
N ALA A 496 -46.77 -13.84 -18.46
CA ALA A 496 -45.38 -13.78 -18.89
C ALA A 496 -44.73 -12.43 -18.51
N ALA A 497 -45.42 -11.31 -18.78
CA ALA A 497 -44.91 -10.00 -18.44
C ALA A 497 -44.80 -9.72 -16.94
N ARG A 498 -45.63 -10.36 -16.10
CA ARG A 498 -45.51 -10.26 -14.64
C ARG A 498 -44.24 -10.96 -14.13
N ILE A 499 -43.88 -12.09 -14.74
CA ILE A 499 -42.61 -12.79 -14.46
C ILE A 499 -41.44 -11.92 -14.92
N GLU A 500 -41.47 -11.42 -16.17
CA GLU A 500 -40.45 -10.49 -16.69
C GLU A 500 -40.27 -9.27 -15.78
N LEU A 501 -41.37 -8.68 -15.27
CA LEU A 501 -41.31 -7.54 -14.35
C LEU A 501 -40.69 -7.93 -13.01
N HIS A 502 -41.08 -9.08 -12.45
CA HIS A 502 -40.57 -9.56 -11.17
C HIS A 502 -39.06 -9.81 -11.23
N ASP A 503 -38.61 -10.53 -12.27
CA ASP A 503 -37.20 -10.83 -12.49
C ASP A 503 -36.38 -9.53 -12.68
N ALA A 504 -36.90 -8.57 -13.49
CA ALA A 504 -36.24 -7.28 -13.65
C ALA A 504 -36.15 -6.48 -12.34
N ILE A 505 -37.16 -6.56 -11.46
CA ILE A 505 -37.11 -5.91 -10.14
C ILE A 505 -36.08 -6.60 -9.24
N LEU A 506 -36.04 -7.93 -9.19
CA LEU A 506 -35.06 -8.67 -8.40
C LEU A 506 -33.63 -8.34 -8.84
N ASP A 507 -33.38 -8.30 -10.15
CA ASP A 507 -32.08 -7.91 -10.72
C ASP A 507 -31.67 -6.50 -10.30
N LEU A 508 -32.61 -5.54 -10.30
CA LEU A 508 -32.36 -4.16 -9.86
C LEU A 508 -32.11 -4.03 -8.35
N LEU A 509 -32.60 -4.98 -7.54
CA LEU A 509 -32.44 -4.96 -6.09
C LEU A 509 -31.08 -5.50 -5.63
N THR A 510 -30.30 -6.13 -6.52
CA THR A 510 -28.95 -6.60 -6.21
C THR A 510 -27.99 -5.45 -5.85
N GLU A 511 -27.02 -5.74 -4.99
CA GLU A 511 -25.98 -4.76 -4.61
C GLU A 511 -25.14 -4.31 -5.81
N GLU A 512 -24.90 -5.19 -6.78
CA GLU A 512 -24.18 -4.88 -8.02
C GLU A 512 -24.96 -3.89 -8.90
N SER A 513 -26.26 -4.13 -9.11
CA SER A 513 -27.12 -3.19 -9.84
C SER A 513 -27.19 -1.84 -9.15
N ARG A 514 -27.29 -1.79 -7.81
CA ARG A 514 -27.29 -0.53 -7.04
C ARG A 514 -26.00 0.28 -7.27
N LYS A 515 -24.85 -0.38 -7.29
CA LYS A 515 -23.54 0.26 -7.55
C LYS A 515 -23.49 0.86 -8.96
N GLN A 516 -23.91 0.11 -9.97
CA GLN A 516 -23.97 0.59 -11.36
C GLN A 516 -24.95 1.76 -11.53
N LEU A 517 -26.14 1.67 -10.91
CA LEU A 517 -27.15 2.75 -10.93
C LEU A 517 -26.65 4.03 -10.27
N ASN A 518 -25.91 3.94 -9.15
CA ASN A 518 -25.33 5.11 -8.52
C ASN A 518 -24.29 5.79 -9.42
N ALA A 519 -23.45 5.01 -10.12
CA ALA A 519 -22.52 5.55 -11.10
C ALA A 519 -23.25 6.24 -12.26
N ILE A 520 -24.32 5.65 -12.81
CA ILE A 520 -25.16 6.28 -13.85
C ILE A 520 -25.79 7.59 -13.35
N ARG A 521 -26.29 7.62 -12.11
CA ARG A 521 -26.85 8.84 -11.49
C ARG A 521 -25.80 9.95 -11.44
N LEU A 522 -24.59 9.64 -10.97
CA LEU A 522 -23.49 10.62 -10.91
C LEU A 522 -23.08 11.10 -12.30
N LEU A 523 -23.02 10.21 -13.29
CA LEU A 523 -22.77 10.59 -14.69
C LEU A 523 -23.86 11.55 -15.25
N ASN A 524 -25.11 11.38 -14.84
CA ASN A 524 -26.18 12.32 -15.20
C ASN A 524 -26.00 13.69 -14.52
N GLU A 525 -25.58 13.73 -13.26
CA GLU A 525 -25.27 14.99 -12.56
C GLU A 525 -24.07 15.71 -13.23
N VAL A 526 -23.01 14.97 -13.56
CA VAL A 526 -21.86 15.50 -14.33
C VAL A 526 -22.33 16.09 -15.67
N LYS A 527 -23.22 15.39 -16.38
CA LYS A 527 -23.78 15.89 -17.63
C LYS A 527 -24.56 17.21 -17.46
N LYS A 528 -25.26 17.42 -16.33
CA LYS A 528 -25.96 18.69 -16.04
C LYS A 528 -24.99 19.85 -15.81
N ILE A 529 -23.87 19.61 -15.13
CA ILE A 529 -22.87 20.66 -14.84
C ILE A 529 -21.86 20.86 -15.97
N LYS A 530 -21.80 19.95 -16.95
CA LYS A 530 -20.83 19.93 -18.05
C LYS A 530 -20.77 21.24 -18.85
N ASP A 531 -21.92 21.73 -19.32
CA ASP A 531 -21.98 22.92 -20.19
C ASP A 531 -21.83 24.25 -19.43
N ARG A 532 -22.01 24.21 -18.10
CA ARG A 532 -21.97 25.39 -17.22
C ARG A 532 -20.63 25.54 -16.50
N ILE A 533 -20.25 24.54 -15.70
CA ILE A 533 -19.08 24.58 -14.82
C ILE A 533 -17.85 23.97 -15.51
N LEU A 534 -18.02 22.83 -16.19
CA LEU A 534 -16.91 22.11 -16.84
C LEU A 534 -16.62 22.62 -18.27
N ASN A 535 -17.05 23.85 -18.56
CA ASN A 535 -16.93 24.44 -19.88
C ASN A 535 -15.60 25.22 -20.01
N PRO A 536 -14.66 24.78 -20.85
CA PRO A 536 -13.36 25.42 -21.01
C PRO A 536 -13.43 26.79 -21.69
N ALA A 537 -14.56 27.13 -22.32
CA ALA A 537 -14.81 28.44 -22.88
C ALA A 537 -15.53 29.40 -21.91
N SER A 538 -15.68 29.03 -20.63
CA SER A 538 -16.45 29.79 -19.63
C SER A 538 -15.93 31.21 -19.35
N HIS A 539 -14.72 31.57 -19.81
CA HIS A 539 -14.18 32.94 -19.75
C HIS A 539 -15.02 33.99 -20.50
N ALA A 540 -15.94 33.58 -21.38
CA ALA A 540 -16.73 34.48 -22.24
C ALA A 540 -18.26 34.45 -21.99
N GLY A 541 -18.73 33.81 -20.92
CA GLY A 541 -20.16 33.71 -20.61
C GLY A 541 -20.73 34.98 -19.96
N VAL A 542 -21.94 35.38 -20.38
CA VAL A 542 -22.67 36.54 -19.81
C VAL A 542 -23.12 36.31 -18.36
N THR A 543 -23.18 35.05 -17.92
CA THR A 543 -23.64 34.66 -16.57
C THR A 543 -22.46 34.30 -15.68
N PRO A 544 -22.26 34.96 -14.52
CA PRO A 544 -21.18 34.62 -13.61
C PRO A 544 -21.40 33.24 -13.00
N LEU A 545 -20.30 32.49 -12.82
CA LEU A 545 -20.27 31.28 -12.01
C LEU A 545 -20.37 31.66 -10.53
N TYR A 546 -21.11 30.88 -9.73
CA TYR A 546 -21.19 31.08 -8.29
C TYR A 546 -20.37 30.04 -7.53
N THR A 547 -19.74 30.44 -6.43
CA THR A 547 -18.93 29.57 -5.55
C THR A 547 -19.67 28.29 -5.15
N LYS A 548 -20.95 28.41 -4.77
CA LYS A 548 -21.79 27.26 -4.42
C LYS A 548 -21.96 26.23 -5.55
N GLU A 549 -22.00 26.69 -6.80
CA GLU A 549 -22.11 25.79 -7.95
C GLU A 549 -20.82 24.97 -8.11
N ALA A 550 -19.66 25.62 -7.94
CA ALA A 550 -18.36 24.94 -7.96
C ALA A 550 -18.18 23.99 -6.78
N GLU A 551 -18.61 24.36 -5.57
CA GLU A 551 -18.63 23.46 -4.40
C GLU A 551 -19.48 22.21 -4.64
N ASP A 552 -20.67 22.38 -5.20
CA ASP A 552 -21.55 21.24 -5.50
C ASP A 552 -20.99 20.36 -6.63
N ALA A 553 -20.30 20.96 -7.62
CA ALA A 553 -19.58 20.23 -8.65
C ALA A 553 -18.41 19.40 -8.07
N ILE A 554 -17.62 19.97 -7.14
CA ILE A 554 -16.56 19.25 -6.43
C ILE A 554 -17.15 18.02 -5.71
N LYS A 555 -18.26 18.19 -4.97
CA LYS A 555 -18.91 17.06 -4.27
C LYS A 555 -19.34 15.96 -5.23
N ILE A 556 -19.91 16.32 -6.39
CA ILE A 556 -20.32 15.34 -7.41
C ILE A 556 -19.10 14.60 -7.97
N ILE A 557 -18.05 15.32 -8.32
CA ILE A 557 -16.84 14.75 -8.94
C ILE A 557 -16.04 13.90 -7.95
N HIS A 558 -15.97 14.33 -6.69
CA HIS A 558 -15.37 13.55 -5.60
C HIS A 558 -16.09 12.19 -5.42
N GLN A 559 -17.40 12.12 -5.66
CA GLN A 559 -18.15 10.86 -5.60
C GLN A 559 -18.05 10.01 -6.88
N LEU A 560 -17.72 10.63 -8.02
CA LEU A 560 -17.75 9.98 -9.33
C LEU A 560 -16.71 8.86 -9.46
N SER A 561 -15.43 9.15 -9.19
CA SER A 561 -14.34 8.18 -9.36
C SER A 561 -14.52 6.90 -8.52
N PRO A 562 -14.82 6.99 -7.20
CA PRO A 562 -15.15 5.81 -6.39
C PRO A 562 -16.35 5.03 -6.93
N ALA A 563 -17.41 5.72 -7.36
CA ALA A 563 -18.60 5.05 -7.88
C ALA A 563 -18.33 4.30 -9.19
N LEU A 564 -17.53 4.87 -10.10
CA LEU A 564 -17.10 4.21 -11.33
C LEU A 564 -16.22 2.98 -11.05
N GLY A 565 -15.28 3.09 -10.10
CA GLY A 565 -14.42 1.97 -9.70
C GLY A 565 -15.21 0.82 -9.09
N VAL A 566 -16.16 1.12 -8.19
CA VAL A 566 -17.03 0.10 -7.59
C VAL A 566 -17.96 -0.53 -8.64
N ALA A 567 -18.50 0.26 -9.58
CA ALA A 567 -19.34 -0.27 -10.65
C ALA A 567 -18.55 -1.14 -11.64
N LEU A 568 -17.29 -0.80 -11.92
CA LEU A 568 -16.38 -1.60 -12.76
C LEU A 568 -16.11 -2.99 -12.17
N ALA A 569 -16.01 -3.09 -10.84
CA ALA A 569 -15.88 -4.39 -10.17
C ALA A 569 -17.10 -5.29 -10.43
N SER A 570 -18.28 -4.69 -10.56
CA SER A 570 -19.57 -5.35 -10.83
C SER A 570 -19.88 -5.55 -12.33
N LEU A 571 -19.03 -5.08 -13.25
CA LEU A 571 -19.12 -5.39 -14.69
C LEU A 571 -18.54 -6.77 -15.02
#